data_AF-A0A3N2DCW3-F1
#
_entry.id   AF-A0A3N2DCW3-F1
#
_cell.length_a   1.000
_cell.length_b   1.000
_cell.length_c   1.000
_cell.angle_alpha   90.00
_cell.angle_beta   90.00
_cell.angle_gamma   90.00
#
_symmetry.space_group_name_H-M   'P 1'
#
loop_
_entity.id
_entity.type
_entity.pdbx_description
1 polymer ?
#
loop_
_entity_poly.entity_id
_entity_poly.type
_entity_poly.pdbx_seq_one_letter_code
_entity_poly.pdbx_strand_id
1 'polypeptide(L)'
;MSTKASRPDSSPIVPGSAAAATPVVAPSTSLATLTAPGGTVAGLAAPIPPPSGAAAPGTPAWLGTVNDRAALSIIVERGIATRNLVHQVTGLSKPTASQVMARLLNAGLVVDVGPVPSRRGPSAAGYAANDARHVGVAIEVTRTSVNATLVDVTGTEYPVHRFLRGDAREHELVLPEGEAGPDGEPLDHGAATAVAEIRAAIDGAAAAAGRDAALVRHLLISIPGSVNPEIDVLWGAEALAPWPVSGLRTLLEHTIGATVTLERDVKLATIAELAEADEPEDICLLWLGNGLGLVNVANGAIVPGRHGRSGEIGYLPAPSGPEGHGAHDMQDLLGGLAVRRILREAGIGLDAENLDGALTELGALIRAAEAGDRDEDTGAAGEAHPGDAVDATGQPGPAGDAAGPGAEPASADPSAPVLPDVDEETVGGVLDVIADRIALMAMPTLFLLDPVRLVLAGPTAVAGGELLARLVNERVRPSTGWTLDVSSTRVRGRAPLLGARLLLLASVRSALLDEVSADL
;
A
#
# COMPACT_ATOMS: atom_id res chain seq x y z
N MET A 1 13.56 -62.74 -64.00
CA MET A 1 12.27 -62.03 -64.23
C MET A 1 12.24 -60.88 -63.24
N SER A 2 12.34 -59.62 -63.70
CA SER A 2 11.21 -58.66 -63.77
C SER A 2 10.56 -58.37 -62.40
N THR A 3 10.42 -57.13 -61.90
CA THR A 3 10.61 -55.81 -62.55
C THR A 3 10.74 -54.65 -61.54
N LYS A 4 11.72 -53.77 -61.79
CA LYS A 4 11.67 -52.29 -61.86
C LYS A 4 10.72 -51.46 -60.95
N ALA A 5 11.32 -50.48 -60.26
CA ALA A 5 10.86 -49.12 -59.84
C ALA A 5 11.03 -48.88 -58.33
N SER A 6 11.35 -47.71 -57.76
CA SER A 6 11.99 -46.44 -58.16
C SER A 6 12.04 -45.60 -56.86
N ARG A 7 13.10 -44.81 -56.64
CA ARG A 7 13.19 -43.81 -55.53
C ARG A 7 12.33 -42.56 -55.85
N PRO A 8 12.12 -41.56 -54.94
CA PRO A 8 12.81 -41.26 -53.66
C PRO A 8 11.83 -41.09 -52.45
N ASP A 9 12.02 -40.38 -51.32
CA ASP A 9 13.08 -39.49 -50.78
C ASP A 9 13.05 -39.31 -49.22
N SER A 10 13.93 -38.46 -48.69
CA SER A 10 13.87 -37.64 -47.45
C SER A 10 13.94 -38.27 -46.03
N SER A 11 15.01 -37.89 -45.33
CA SER A 11 15.16 -37.47 -43.91
C SER A 11 14.78 -38.39 -42.73
N PRO A 12 15.66 -38.51 -41.70
CA PRO A 12 15.38 -39.22 -40.45
C PRO A 12 14.60 -38.38 -39.43
N ILE A 13 13.82 -39.08 -38.60
CA ILE A 13 12.96 -38.51 -37.55
C ILE A 13 13.78 -38.23 -36.28
N VAL A 14 13.57 -37.06 -35.67
CA VAL A 14 13.96 -36.73 -34.29
C VAL A 14 12.67 -36.64 -33.45
N PRO A 15 12.59 -37.25 -32.26
CA PRO A 15 11.38 -37.21 -31.44
C PRO A 15 11.17 -35.81 -30.84
N GLY A 16 9.93 -35.30 -30.93
CA GLY A 16 9.56 -33.97 -30.46
C GLY A 16 9.33 -33.91 -28.95
N SER A 17 9.83 -32.84 -28.32
CA SER A 17 9.39 -32.39 -27.00
C SER A 17 8.07 -31.62 -27.14
N ALA A 18 7.07 -31.98 -26.35
CA ALA A 18 5.77 -31.30 -26.30
C ALA A 18 5.60 -30.61 -24.94
N ALA A 19 6.12 -29.40 -24.81
CA ALA A 19 5.75 -28.47 -23.75
C ALA A 19 4.58 -27.62 -24.26
N ALA A 20 3.39 -27.79 -23.69
CA ALA A 20 2.21 -27.00 -24.06
C ALA A 20 2.34 -25.58 -23.49
N ALA A 21 2.37 -24.58 -24.36
CA ALA A 21 2.29 -23.18 -23.95
C ALA A 21 0.83 -22.82 -23.64
N THR A 22 0.52 -22.61 -22.36
CA THR A 22 -0.77 -22.07 -21.91
C THR A 22 -0.87 -20.60 -22.33
N PRO A 23 -1.98 -20.13 -22.91
CA PRO A 23 -2.09 -18.75 -23.35
C PRO A 23 -2.16 -17.79 -22.16
N VAL A 24 -1.29 -16.77 -22.16
CA VAL A 24 -1.37 -15.64 -21.22
C VAL A 24 -2.63 -14.85 -21.54
N VAL A 25 -3.56 -14.81 -20.59
CA VAL A 25 -4.75 -13.95 -20.65
C VAL A 25 -4.29 -12.51 -20.43
N ALA A 26 -4.62 -11.62 -21.37
CA ALA A 26 -4.27 -10.21 -21.24
C ALA A 26 -5.04 -9.58 -20.05
N PRO A 27 -4.37 -8.87 -19.13
CA PRO A 27 -5.05 -8.15 -18.06
C PRO A 27 -5.93 -7.03 -18.67
N SER A 28 -7.13 -6.87 -18.12
CA SER A 28 -8.12 -5.90 -18.61
C SER A 28 -7.61 -4.47 -18.47
N THR A 29 -7.59 -3.73 -19.57
CA THR A 29 -7.12 -2.36 -19.64
C THR A 29 -8.03 -1.39 -18.89
N SER A 30 -7.61 -0.88 -17.73
CA SER A 30 -8.21 0.32 -17.12
C SER A 30 -7.23 1.12 -16.25
N LEU A 31 -6.07 1.47 -16.82
CA LEU A 31 -5.17 2.51 -16.31
C LEU A 31 -4.56 3.25 -17.50
N ALA A 32 -5.43 3.96 -18.24
CA ALA A 32 -5.13 4.51 -19.56
C ALA A 32 -5.58 5.97 -19.75
N THR A 33 -5.48 6.79 -18.70
CA THR A 33 -5.51 8.26 -18.84
C THR A 33 -4.72 8.95 -17.72
N LEU A 34 -3.43 9.19 -17.98
CA LEU A 34 -2.65 10.27 -17.34
C LEU A 34 -1.45 10.60 -18.24
N THR A 35 -1.73 11.38 -19.29
CA THR A 35 -0.69 12.07 -20.06
C THR A 35 -0.34 13.38 -19.36
N ALA A 36 0.92 13.52 -18.97
CA ALA A 36 1.51 14.66 -18.27
C ALA A 36 1.24 16.02 -18.98
N PRO A 37 1.32 17.18 -18.27
CA PRO A 37 2.51 17.60 -17.52
C PRO A 37 2.26 18.15 -16.11
N GLY A 38 2.99 17.64 -15.10
CA GLY A 38 3.12 18.31 -13.79
C GLY A 38 3.29 17.40 -12.58
N GLY A 39 2.46 16.35 -12.48
CA GLY A 39 2.40 15.48 -11.31
C GLY A 39 3.53 14.44 -11.21
N THR A 40 4.71 14.85 -10.75
CA THR A 40 5.59 13.93 -10.01
C THR A 40 5.13 13.87 -8.56
N VAL A 41 4.95 12.65 -8.01
CA VAL A 41 4.82 12.44 -6.56
C VAL A 41 6.17 12.80 -5.91
N ALA A 42 6.34 14.09 -5.60
CA ALA A 42 7.64 14.73 -5.34
C ALA A 42 8.31 14.30 -4.02
N GLY A 43 7.63 13.48 -3.20
CA GLY A 43 8.15 12.92 -1.95
C GLY A 43 8.86 11.55 -2.07
N LEU A 44 8.70 10.81 -3.18
CA LEU A 44 9.36 9.51 -3.39
C LEU A 44 10.46 9.54 -4.46
N ALA A 45 10.34 10.42 -5.44
CA ALA A 45 11.41 10.69 -6.40
C ALA A 45 12.30 11.82 -5.88
N ALA A 46 13.32 11.47 -5.10
CA ALA A 46 14.46 12.38 -4.94
C ALA A 46 14.98 12.76 -6.35
N PRO A 47 15.39 14.02 -6.60
CA PRO A 47 15.96 14.40 -7.88
C PRO A 47 17.13 13.45 -8.18
N ILE A 48 17.12 12.83 -9.38
CA ILE A 48 18.02 11.71 -9.74
C ILE A 48 19.42 12.01 -9.20
N PRO A 49 19.89 11.30 -8.16
CA PRO A 49 21.17 11.63 -7.56
C PRO A 49 22.25 11.43 -8.62
N PRO A 50 23.26 12.32 -8.68
CA PRO A 50 24.35 12.13 -9.62
C PRO A 50 24.99 10.77 -9.37
N PRO A 51 25.30 10.00 -10.43
CA PRO A 51 25.64 8.59 -10.31
C PRO A 51 26.83 8.37 -9.37
N SER A 52 26.61 7.54 -8.35
CA SER A 52 27.63 7.20 -7.36
C SER A 52 28.67 6.29 -7.99
N GLY A 53 29.83 6.86 -8.35
CA GLY A 53 30.96 6.14 -8.91
C GLY A 53 31.16 6.26 -10.43
N ALA A 54 30.30 6.98 -11.17
CA ALA A 54 30.52 7.16 -12.60
C ALA A 54 31.75 8.03 -12.93
N ALA A 55 32.21 7.92 -14.18
CA ALA A 55 33.26 8.75 -14.74
C ALA A 55 32.99 10.26 -14.54
N ALA A 56 34.06 11.05 -14.51
CA ALA A 56 33.99 12.48 -14.22
C ALA A 56 32.90 13.21 -15.03
N PRO A 57 32.12 14.12 -14.41
CA PRO A 57 31.05 14.84 -15.10
C PRO A 57 31.52 15.52 -16.40
N GLY A 58 30.72 15.39 -17.46
CA GLY A 58 31.05 15.92 -18.79
C GLY A 58 31.94 15.03 -19.66
N THR A 59 32.34 13.83 -19.19
CA THR A 59 32.99 12.84 -20.05
C THR A 59 32.01 12.12 -20.99
N PRO A 60 32.45 11.57 -22.14
CA PRO A 60 31.60 10.77 -23.02
C PRO A 60 31.01 9.51 -22.35
N ALA A 61 31.74 8.91 -21.40
CA ALA A 61 31.26 7.78 -20.61
C ALA A 61 30.12 8.21 -19.68
N TRP A 62 30.30 9.30 -18.92
CA TRP A 62 29.24 9.87 -18.07
C TRP A 62 27.97 10.23 -18.87
N LEU A 63 28.12 10.84 -20.06
CA LEU A 63 27.00 11.08 -20.97
C LEU A 63 26.33 9.78 -21.45
N GLY A 64 27.09 8.69 -21.62
CA GLY A 64 26.57 7.36 -21.89
C GLY A 64 25.65 6.87 -20.76
N THR A 65 26.18 6.79 -19.54
CA THR A 65 25.45 6.35 -18.33
C THR A 65 24.19 7.18 -18.08
N VAL A 66 24.25 8.51 -18.24
CA VAL A 66 23.08 9.40 -18.10
C VAL A 66 22.00 9.07 -19.14
N ASN A 67 22.38 8.84 -20.40
CA ASN A 67 21.43 8.48 -21.46
C ASN A 67 20.82 7.09 -21.25
N ASP A 68 21.63 6.13 -20.78
CA ASP A 68 21.17 4.76 -20.50
C ASP A 68 20.19 4.72 -19.32
N ARG A 69 20.50 5.44 -18.24
CA ARG A 69 19.61 5.57 -17.07
C ARG A 69 18.30 6.28 -17.43
N ALA A 70 18.36 7.34 -18.23
CA ALA A 70 17.17 8.05 -18.70
C ALA A 70 16.26 7.16 -19.57
N ALA A 71 16.84 6.38 -20.48
CA ALA A 71 16.09 5.42 -21.29
C ALA A 71 15.47 4.31 -20.44
N LEU A 72 16.22 3.76 -19.47
CA LEU A 72 15.74 2.70 -18.60
C LEU A 72 14.59 3.18 -17.70
N SER A 73 14.66 4.40 -17.15
CA SER A 73 13.57 5.02 -16.38
C SER A 73 12.25 5.05 -17.17
N ILE A 74 12.31 5.48 -18.43
CA ILE A 74 11.13 5.54 -19.33
C ILE A 74 10.54 4.15 -19.60
N ILE A 75 11.38 3.10 -19.69
CA ILE A 75 10.92 1.71 -19.88
C ILE A 75 10.23 1.22 -18.60
N VAL A 76 10.84 1.46 -17.44
CA VAL A 76 10.32 1.12 -16.10
C VAL A 76 8.99 1.83 -15.82
N GLU A 77 8.88 3.11 -16.15
CA GLU A 77 7.67 3.94 -15.97
C GLU A 77 6.51 3.53 -16.90
N ARG A 78 6.81 3.13 -18.14
CA ARG A 78 5.78 2.85 -19.17
C ARG A 78 5.50 1.36 -19.39
N GLY A 79 6.22 0.48 -18.70
CA GLY A 79 6.11 -0.98 -18.82
C GLY A 79 6.67 -1.52 -20.14
N ILE A 80 5.99 -1.23 -21.26
CA ILE A 80 6.41 -1.65 -22.61
C ILE A 80 6.73 -0.42 -23.46
N ALA A 81 7.97 -0.33 -23.93
CA ALA A 81 8.48 0.75 -24.74
C ALA A 81 9.03 0.26 -26.08
N THR A 82 9.08 1.15 -27.08
CA THR A 82 9.76 0.89 -28.36
C THR A 82 10.98 1.79 -28.49
N ARG A 83 11.96 1.42 -29.33
CA ARG A 83 13.12 2.28 -29.66
C ARG A 83 12.70 3.70 -30.11
N ASN A 84 11.57 3.81 -30.80
CA ASN A 84 11.04 5.10 -31.27
C ASN A 84 10.41 5.92 -30.12
N LEU A 85 9.76 5.27 -29.15
CA LEU A 85 9.28 5.93 -27.93
C LEU A 85 10.44 6.47 -27.09
N VAL A 86 11.49 5.67 -26.87
CA VAL A 86 12.71 6.12 -26.17
C VAL A 86 13.31 7.34 -26.86
N HIS A 87 13.49 7.30 -28.19
CA HIS A 87 13.91 8.46 -29.00
C HIS A 87 13.04 9.70 -28.78
N GLN A 88 11.71 9.56 -28.82
CA GLN A 88 10.76 10.67 -28.71
C GLN A 88 10.73 11.30 -27.32
N VAL A 89 10.81 10.50 -26.24
CA VAL A 89 10.71 10.99 -24.86
C VAL A 89 12.06 11.50 -24.33
N THR A 90 13.18 10.84 -24.67
CA THR A 90 14.53 11.29 -24.26
C THR A 90 15.08 12.45 -25.09
N GLY A 91 14.54 12.71 -26.28
CA GLY A 91 15.12 13.65 -27.24
C GLY A 91 16.43 13.19 -27.91
N LEU A 92 16.94 12.00 -27.59
CA LEU A 92 18.16 11.44 -28.18
C LEU A 92 18.00 11.22 -29.68
N SER A 93 19.10 11.23 -30.45
CA SER A 93 19.04 10.87 -31.87
C SER A 93 18.63 9.40 -32.06
N LYS A 94 17.96 9.06 -33.17
CA LYS A 94 17.58 7.67 -33.50
C LYS A 94 18.76 6.66 -33.41
N PRO A 95 19.96 6.93 -33.93
CA PRO A 95 21.09 6.01 -33.74
C PRO A 95 21.55 5.96 -32.27
N THR A 96 21.55 7.07 -31.53
CA THR A 96 21.90 7.08 -30.09
C THR A 96 20.91 6.23 -29.28
N ALA A 97 19.60 6.43 -29.46
CA ALA A 97 18.57 5.63 -28.79
C ALA A 97 18.68 4.13 -29.15
N SER A 98 19.08 3.81 -30.39
CA SER A 98 19.32 2.42 -30.79
C SER A 98 20.56 1.81 -30.11
N GLN A 99 21.63 2.58 -29.91
CA GLN A 99 22.83 2.16 -29.18
C GLN A 99 22.57 1.98 -27.68
N VAL A 100 21.84 2.92 -27.06
CA VAL A 100 21.37 2.82 -25.66
C VAL A 100 20.59 1.53 -25.46
N MET A 101 19.56 1.29 -26.27
CA MET A 101 18.75 0.06 -26.19
C MET A 101 19.57 -1.21 -26.42
N ALA A 102 20.59 -1.19 -27.28
CA ALA A 102 21.49 -2.33 -27.46
C ALA A 102 22.36 -2.59 -26.22
N ARG A 103 22.83 -1.55 -25.52
CA ARG A 103 23.56 -1.71 -24.25
C ARG A 103 22.67 -2.27 -23.15
N LEU A 104 21.47 -1.71 -22.95
CA LEU A 104 20.51 -2.19 -21.94
C LEU A 104 20.07 -3.65 -22.17
N LEU A 105 19.90 -4.06 -23.45
CA LEU A 105 19.64 -5.46 -23.82
C LEU A 105 20.84 -6.37 -23.54
N ASN A 106 22.06 -5.95 -23.92
CA ASN A 106 23.28 -6.74 -23.71
C ASN A 106 23.63 -6.90 -22.22
N ALA A 107 23.34 -5.88 -21.41
CA ALA A 107 23.43 -5.94 -19.94
C ALA A 107 22.27 -6.73 -19.32
N GLY A 108 21.23 -7.11 -20.08
CA GLY A 108 20.07 -7.83 -19.54
C GLY A 108 19.27 -7.03 -18.49
N LEU A 109 19.32 -5.69 -18.56
CA LEU A 109 18.46 -4.78 -17.78
C LEU A 109 17.07 -4.63 -18.42
N VAL A 110 16.99 -4.95 -19.71
CA VAL A 110 15.80 -4.87 -20.56
C VAL A 110 15.67 -6.18 -21.33
N VAL A 111 14.43 -6.62 -21.57
CA VAL A 111 14.09 -7.81 -22.37
C VAL A 111 13.25 -7.43 -23.59
N ASP A 112 13.36 -8.19 -24.68
CA ASP A 112 12.49 -8.07 -25.85
C ASP A 112 11.18 -8.83 -25.59
N VAL A 113 10.04 -8.13 -25.63
CA VAL A 113 8.70 -8.70 -25.40
C VAL A 113 7.92 -8.95 -26.70
N GLY A 114 8.61 -8.89 -27.84
CA GLY A 114 8.02 -9.14 -29.15
C GLY A 114 7.31 -7.92 -29.76
N PRO A 115 6.60 -8.13 -30.89
CA PRO A 115 5.99 -7.04 -31.65
C PRO A 115 4.77 -6.41 -30.95
N VAL A 116 4.83 -5.11 -30.71
CA VAL A 116 3.73 -4.30 -30.15
C VAL A 116 2.81 -3.81 -31.28
N PRO A 117 1.48 -3.86 -31.12
CA PRO A 117 0.53 -3.31 -32.08
C PRO A 117 0.78 -1.82 -32.36
N SER A 118 0.88 -1.45 -33.63
CA SER A 118 1.06 -0.06 -34.07
C SER A 118 -0.21 0.46 -34.74
N ARG A 119 -0.60 1.71 -34.42
CA ARG A 119 -1.78 2.35 -35.03
C ARG A 119 -1.57 2.76 -36.50
N ARG A 120 -0.32 2.78 -36.98
CA ARG A 120 0.06 3.05 -38.39
C ARG A 120 1.42 2.42 -38.72
N GLY A 121 1.43 1.42 -39.61
CA GLY A 121 2.63 0.76 -40.09
C GLY A 121 2.90 -0.60 -39.42
N PRO A 122 3.95 -1.32 -39.84
CA PRO A 122 4.29 -2.63 -39.27
C PRO A 122 4.56 -2.53 -37.77
N SER A 123 4.29 -3.61 -37.04
CA SER A 123 4.53 -3.72 -35.59
C SER A 123 6.00 -3.48 -35.26
N ALA A 124 6.26 -2.69 -34.23
CA ALA A 124 7.60 -2.43 -33.72
C ALA A 124 7.94 -3.40 -32.58
N ALA A 125 9.20 -3.81 -32.45
CA ALA A 125 9.66 -4.58 -31.30
C ALA A 125 9.49 -3.77 -30.01
N GLY A 126 8.85 -4.39 -29.02
CA GLY A 126 8.64 -3.89 -27.68
C GLY A 126 9.72 -4.37 -26.73
N TYR A 127 9.98 -3.55 -25.72
CA TYR A 127 11.01 -3.75 -24.72
C TYR A 127 10.43 -3.44 -23.35
N ALA A 128 10.70 -4.30 -22.37
CA ALA A 128 10.30 -4.11 -20.98
C ALA A 128 11.52 -4.23 -20.05
N ALA A 129 11.42 -3.66 -18.85
CA ALA A 129 12.45 -3.85 -17.83
C ALA A 129 12.52 -5.33 -17.43
N ASN A 130 13.73 -5.84 -17.12
CA ASN A 130 13.89 -7.23 -16.73
C ASN A 130 13.38 -7.46 -15.30
N ASP A 131 12.20 -8.07 -15.17
CA ASP A 131 11.52 -8.28 -13.89
C ASP A 131 12.17 -9.33 -12.96
N ALA A 132 13.11 -10.12 -13.48
CA ALA A 132 13.86 -11.11 -12.71
C ALA A 132 15.13 -10.55 -12.03
N ARG A 133 15.52 -9.30 -12.33
CA ARG A 133 16.75 -8.67 -11.79
C ARG A 133 16.63 -8.31 -10.31
N HIS A 134 15.57 -7.60 -9.96
CA HIS A 134 15.28 -7.19 -8.60
C HIS A 134 13.83 -7.49 -8.27
N VAL A 135 13.66 -8.48 -7.42
CA VAL A 135 12.39 -8.84 -6.80
C VAL A 135 12.50 -8.58 -5.31
N GLY A 136 11.43 -8.10 -4.71
CA GLY A 136 11.32 -7.94 -3.28
C GLY A 136 9.99 -8.40 -2.71
N VAL A 137 9.88 -8.41 -1.40
CA VAL A 137 8.62 -8.68 -0.68
C VAL A 137 8.34 -7.54 0.28
N ALA A 138 7.18 -6.92 0.13
CA ALA A 138 6.63 -5.96 1.08
C ALA A 138 5.84 -6.74 2.13
N ILE A 139 6.17 -6.52 3.41
CA ILE A 139 5.67 -7.31 4.55
C ILE A 139 5.10 -6.35 5.59
N GLU A 140 3.91 -6.66 6.11
CA GLU A 140 3.28 -5.99 7.24
C GLU A 140 3.16 -6.97 8.39
N VAL A 141 3.81 -6.65 9.51
CA VAL A 141 3.82 -7.47 10.72
C VAL A 141 2.98 -6.79 11.79
N THR A 142 1.83 -7.38 12.10
CA THR A 142 0.94 -6.89 13.16
C THR A 142 1.13 -7.72 14.44
N ARG A 143 0.35 -7.45 15.50
CA ARG A 143 0.33 -8.30 16.70
C ARG A 143 -0.09 -9.74 16.40
N THR A 144 -1.01 -9.94 15.46
CA THR A 144 -1.74 -11.20 15.28
C THR A 144 -1.62 -11.81 13.89
N SER A 145 -1.06 -11.09 12.91
CA SER A 145 -0.91 -11.59 11.54
C SER A 145 0.29 -10.98 10.82
N VAL A 146 0.82 -11.73 9.85
CA VAL A 146 1.75 -11.22 8.84
C VAL A 146 1.01 -11.18 7.51
N ASN A 147 1.10 -10.05 6.79
CA ASN A 147 0.59 -9.90 5.43
C ASN A 147 1.77 -9.61 4.50
N ALA A 148 1.86 -10.26 3.34
CA ALA A 148 3.01 -10.13 2.44
C ALA A 148 2.60 -10.12 0.97
N THR A 149 3.27 -9.30 0.15
CA THR A 149 3.10 -9.28 -1.31
C THR A 149 4.44 -9.10 -2.01
N LEU A 150 4.59 -9.76 -3.15
CA LEU A 150 5.76 -9.62 -4.01
C LEU A 150 5.74 -8.26 -4.72
N VAL A 151 6.93 -7.71 -4.99
CA VAL A 151 7.16 -6.45 -5.71
C VAL A 151 8.27 -6.65 -6.73
N ASP A 152 8.04 -6.23 -7.96
CA ASP A 152 9.03 -6.24 -9.06
C ASP A 152 9.22 -4.84 -9.63
N VAL A 153 10.21 -4.67 -10.52
CA VAL A 153 10.50 -3.37 -11.18
C VAL A 153 9.35 -2.85 -12.05
N THR A 154 8.44 -3.71 -12.52
CA THR A 154 7.30 -3.31 -13.36
C THR A 154 6.21 -2.64 -12.54
N GLY A 155 6.12 -2.95 -11.23
CA GLY A 155 5.04 -2.48 -10.37
C GLY A 155 3.75 -3.28 -10.55
N THR A 156 3.85 -4.55 -10.95
CA THR A 156 2.70 -5.46 -11.03
C THR A 156 2.03 -5.61 -9.65
N GLU A 157 0.72 -5.84 -9.64
CA GLU A 157 -0.03 -6.17 -8.43
C GLU A 157 -0.15 -7.68 -8.28
N TYR A 158 0.42 -8.20 -7.20
CA TYR A 158 0.38 -9.62 -6.85
C TYR A 158 -0.56 -9.86 -5.67
N PRO A 159 -1.15 -11.06 -5.54
CA PRO A 159 -2.03 -11.37 -4.41
C PRO A 159 -1.30 -11.27 -3.06
N VAL A 160 -2.00 -10.81 -2.03
CA VAL A 160 -1.45 -10.75 -0.67
C VAL A 160 -1.58 -12.11 -0.01
N HIS A 161 -0.44 -12.71 0.36
CA HIS A 161 -0.39 -13.84 1.27
C HIS A 161 -0.59 -13.36 2.73
N ARG A 162 -1.29 -14.14 3.55
CA ARG A 162 -1.53 -13.84 4.97
C ARG A 162 -1.49 -15.12 5.80
N PHE A 163 -0.88 -15.04 6.97
CA PHE A 163 -1.01 -16.04 8.03
C PHE A 163 -1.13 -15.38 9.41
N LEU A 164 -1.59 -16.13 10.41
CA LEU A 164 -1.69 -15.67 11.80
C LEU A 164 -0.39 -15.91 12.57
N ARG A 165 -0.05 -14.99 13.47
CA ARG A 165 1.13 -15.10 14.35
C ARG A 165 0.75 -15.87 15.61
N GLY A 166 1.58 -16.83 16.00
CA GLY A 166 1.43 -17.58 17.25
C GLY A 166 0.36 -18.68 17.31
N ASP A 167 -0.56 -18.81 16.33
CA ASP A 167 -1.50 -19.93 16.26
C ASP A 167 -1.04 -20.99 15.25
N ALA A 168 -0.54 -22.12 15.75
CA ALA A 168 0.10 -23.19 14.98
C ALA A 168 -0.87 -24.06 14.15
N ARG A 169 -2.09 -23.58 13.85
CA ARG A 169 -3.18 -24.37 13.27
C ARG A 169 -3.29 -24.32 11.75
N GLU A 170 -2.79 -23.26 11.12
CA GLU A 170 -2.81 -23.13 9.65
C GLU A 170 -1.41 -23.19 9.02
N HIS A 171 -0.39 -22.70 9.73
CA HIS A 171 1.02 -22.86 9.37
C HIS A 171 1.81 -23.29 10.62
N GLU A 172 2.29 -24.54 10.64
CA GLU A 172 3.29 -24.97 11.62
C GLU A 172 4.62 -24.29 11.23
N LEU A 173 5.00 -23.27 11.98
CA LEU A 173 6.13 -22.41 11.66
C LEU A 173 7.45 -23.18 11.84
N VAL A 174 8.12 -23.51 10.73
CA VAL A 174 9.39 -24.24 10.75
C VAL A 174 10.50 -23.31 11.27
N LEU A 175 10.89 -23.49 12.53
CA LEU A 175 11.99 -22.75 13.13
C LEU A 175 13.35 -23.19 12.52
N PRO A 176 14.28 -22.25 12.29
CA PRO A 176 15.60 -22.54 11.71
C PRO A 176 16.54 -23.21 12.74
N GLU A 177 16.31 -24.49 13.02
CA GLU A 177 17.15 -25.26 13.94
C GLU A 177 18.61 -25.35 13.45
N GLY A 178 19.55 -24.90 14.31
CA GLY A 178 20.98 -24.96 14.02
C GLY A 178 21.52 -23.81 13.16
N GLU A 179 20.69 -22.84 12.75
CA GLU A 179 21.19 -21.57 12.23
C GLU A 179 21.77 -20.70 13.37
N ALA A 180 22.73 -19.84 13.00
CA ALA A 180 23.42 -18.95 13.91
C ALA A 180 23.22 -17.47 13.52
N GLY A 181 23.29 -16.60 14.52
CA GLY A 181 23.24 -15.15 14.34
C GLY A 181 24.51 -14.58 13.71
N PRO A 182 24.54 -13.25 13.44
CA PRO A 182 25.70 -12.56 12.87
C PRO A 182 26.97 -12.63 13.75
N ASP A 183 26.81 -12.94 15.04
CA ASP A 183 27.86 -13.17 16.03
C ASP A 183 28.37 -14.62 16.07
N GLY A 184 27.70 -15.54 15.37
CA GLY A 184 28.00 -16.97 15.36
C GLY A 184 27.37 -17.77 16.50
N GLU A 185 26.58 -17.14 17.38
CA GLU A 185 25.84 -17.83 18.44
C GLU A 185 24.53 -18.42 17.90
N PRO A 186 24.01 -19.52 18.47
CA PRO A 186 22.71 -20.08 18.08
C PRO A 186 21.58 -19.07 18.25
N LEU A 187 20.63 -19.05 17.31
CA LEU A 187 19.47 -18.17 17.41
C LEU A 187 18.64 -18.46 18.67
N ASP A 188 18.32 -17.42 19.43
CA ASP A 188 17.32 -17.54 20.50
C ASP A 188 15.91 -17.73 19.92
N HIS A 189 14.94 -18.05 20.78
CA HIS A 189 13.57 -18.31 20.34
C HIS A 189 12.92 -17.10 19.63
N GLY A 190 13.24 -15.87 20.05
CA GLY A 190 12.71 -14.65 19.43
C GLY A 190 13.29 -14.41 18.05
N ALA A 191 14.60 -14.56 17.91
CA ALA A 191 15.34 -14.47 16.66
C ALA A 191 14.89 -15.57 15.67
N ALA A 192 14.80 -16.82 16.12
CA ALA A 192 14.34 -17.95 15.32
C ALA A 192 12.89 -17.75 14.84
N THR A 193 12.00 -17.22 15.71
CA THR A 193 10.62 -16.90 15.33
C THR A 193 10.56 -15.80 14.27
N ALA A 194 11.35 -14.73 14.41
CA ALA A 194 11.39 -13.64 13.44
C ALA A 194 11.88 -14.10 12.06
N VAL A 195 12.96 -14.88 12.02
CA VAL A 195 13.48 -15.46 10.77
C VAL A 195 12.44 -16.38 10.12
N ALA A 196 11.77 -17.23 10.89
CA ALA A 196 10.78 -18.16 10.37
C ALA A 196 9.50 -17.47 9.87
N GLU A 197 8.99 -16.46 10.58
CA GLU A 197 7.83 -15.65 10.13
C GLU A 197 8.17 -14.89 8.83
N ILE A 198 9.37 -14.31 8.70
CA ILE A 198 9.77 -13.64 7.45
C ILE A 198 10.00 -14.63 6.29
N ARG A 199 10.58 -15.81 6.54
CA ARG A 199 10.70 -16.86 5.50
C ARG A 199 9.32 -17.32 5.01
N ALA A 200 8.39 -17.61 5.92
CA ALA A 200 7.01 -17.97 5.55
C ALA A 200 6.31 -16.85 4.74
N ALA A 201 6.55 -15.58 5.08
CA ALA A 201 6.06 -14.44 4.33
C ALA A 201 6.64 -14.35 2.91
N ILE A 202 7.93 -14.62 2.74
CA ILE A 202 8.61 -14.66 1.44
C ILE A 202 8.07 -15.80 0.58
N ASP A 203 8.08 -17.03 1.10
CA ASP A 203 7.65 -18.23 0.39
C ASP A 203 6.17 -18.13 -0.02
N GLY A 204 5.31 -17.68 0.90
CA GLY A 204 3.88 -17.50 0.64
C GLY A 204 3.58 -16.41 -0.39
N ALA A 205 4.29 -15.27 -0.34
CA ALA A 205 4.14 -14.20 -1.33
C ALA A 205 4.68 -14.60 -2.71
N ALA A 206 5.82 -15.29 -2.77
CA ALA A 206 6.39 -15.80 -4.02
C ALA A 206 5.48 -16.85 -4.66
N ALA A 207 4.96 -17.80 -3.88
CA ALA A 207 4.01 -18.82 -4.33
C ALA A 207 2.70 -18.18 -4.84
N ALA A 208 2.14 -17.21 -4.11
CA ALA A 208 0.93 -16.48 -4.53
C ALA A 208 1.14 -15.66 -5.82
N ALA A 209 2.36 -15.21 -6.07
CA ALA A 209 2.77 -14.52 -7.30
C ALA A 209 3.15 -15.46 -8.46
N GLY A 210 3.29 -16.76 -8.23
CA GLY A 210 3.81 -17.71 -9.21
C GLY A 210 5.30 -17.48 -9.55
N ARG A 211 6.08 -16.94 -8.62
CA ARG A 211 7.51 -16.63 -8.76
C ARG A 211 8.37 -17.54 -7.86
N ASP A 212 9.65 -17.66 -8.19
CA ASP A 212 10.64 -18.35 -7.37
C ASP A 212 11.09 -17.43 -6.20
N ALA A 213 11.00 -17.92 -4.97
CA ALA A 213 11.44 -17.22 -3.77
C ALA A 213 12.95 -16.88 -3.80
N ALA A 214 13.78 -17.67 -4.51
CA ALA A 214 15.22 -17.42 -4.65
C ALA A 214 15.58 -16.16 -5.44
N LEU A 215 14.59 -15.52 -6.10
CA LEU A 215 14.74 -14.22 -6.76
C LEU A 215 14.63 -13.03 -5.79
N VAL A 216 14.11 -13.23 -4.58
CA VAL A 216 13.89 -12.15 -3.62
C VAL A 216 15.23 -11.65 -3.07
N ARG A 217 15.52 -10.36 -3.32
CA ARG A 217 16.75 -9.67 -2.89
C ARG A 217 16.50 -8.49 -1.96
N HIS A 218 15.25 -8.03 -1.85
CA HIS A 218 14.88 -6.83 -1.11
C HIS A 218 13.66 -7.10 -0.24
N LEU A 219 13.73 -6.78 1.05
CA LEU A 219 12.60 -6.86 1.97
C LEU A 219 12.28 -5.47 2.50
N LEU A 220 11.00 -5.13 2.56
CA LEU A 220 10.53 -3.97 3.30
C LEU A 220 9.49 -4.43 4.32
N ILE A 221 9.84 -4.32 5.60
CA ILE A 221 9.06 -4.80 6.72
C ILE A 221 8.48 -3.59 7.45
N SER A 222 7.17 -3.40 7.30
CA SER A 222 6.36 -2.51 8.11
C SER A 222 6.27 -3.07 9.53
N ILE A 223 6.77 -2.30 10.50
CA ILE A 223 6.68 -2.63 11.92
C ILE A 223 5.83 -1.60 12.70
N PRO A 224 5.16 -2.02 13.78
CA PRO A 224 4.60 -1.11 14.76
C PRO A 224 5.72 -0.51 15.62
N GLY A 225 5.63 0.80 15.87
CA GLY A 225 6.61 1.56 16.64
C GLY A 225 7.74 2.16 15.81
N SER A 226 8.76 2.68 16.48
CA SER A 226 9.88 3.42 15.87
C SER A 226 11.11 2.54 15.62
N VAL A 227 11.76 2.75 14.47
CA VAL A 227 13.10 2.20 14.14
C VAL A 227 14.16 3.29 14.27
N ASN A 228 15.31 3.00 14.89
CA ASN A 228 16.55 3.73 14.59
C ASN A 228 17.45 2.89 13.66
N PRO A 229 17.56 3.23 12.37
CA PRO A 229 18.35 2.47 11.42
C PRO A 229 19.87 2.62 11.63
N GLU A 230 20.35 3.68 12.29
CA GLU A 230 21.78 3.89 12.56
C GLU A 230 22.35 2.82 13.52
N ILE A 231 21.52 2.28 14.42
CA ILE A 231 21.93 1.32 15.47
C ILE A 231 21.11 0.02 15.50
N ASP A 232 20.18 -0.15 14.56
CA ASP A 232 19.30 -1.34 14.44
C ASP A 232 18.52 -1.63 15.73
N VAL A 233 17.79 -0.62 16.25
CA VAL A 233 16.97 -0.72 17.47
C VAL A 233 15.53 -0.32 17.20
N LEU A 234 14.60 -1.08 17.77
CA LEU A 234 13.16 -0.88 17.73
C LEU A 234 12.65 -0.37 19.09
N TRP A 235 11.66 0.52 19.08
CA TRP A 235 10.97 1.00 20.29
C TRP A 235 9.46 1.04 20.09
N GLY A 236 8.67 0.70 21.13
CA GLY A 236 7.21 0.58 20.99
C GLY A 236 6.78 -0.64 20.18
N ALA A 237 7.67 -1.65 20.10
CA ALA A 237 7.52 -2.85 19.29
C ALA A 237 7.02 -4.05 20.12
N GLU A 238 6.33 -3.83 21.25
CA GLU A 238 5.78 -4.89 22.13
C GLU A 238 4.67 -5.72 21.43
N ALA A 239 4.20 -5.26 20.26
CA ALA A 239 3.36 -6.03 19.37
C ALA A 239 4.13 -7.10 18.56
N LEU A 240 5.45 -7.01 18.46
CA LEU A 240 6.29 -7.96 17.71
C LEU A 240 6.80 -9.15 18.54
N ALA A 241 6.65 -9.12 19.87
CA ALA A 241 7.10 -10.20 20.76
C ALA A 241 6.68 -11.59 20.24
N PRO A 242 7.59 -12.58 20.19
CA PRO A 242 8.88 -12.63 20.87
C PRO A 242 10.08 -12.02 20.10
N TRP A 243 9.88 -11.30 18.98
CA TRP A 243 10.98 -10.80 18.14
C TRP A 243 12.03 -9.97 18.90
N PRO A 244 13.31 -10.01 18.47
CA PRO A 244 14.35 -9.16 19.04
C PRO A 244 14.10 -7.68 18.69
N VAL A 245 14.25 -6.81 19.70
CA VAL A 245 14.10 -5.34 19.55
C VAL A 245 15.43 -4.64 19.20
N SER A 246 16.51 -5.39 19.01
CA SER A 246 17.83 -4.90 18.64
C SER A 246 18.54 -5.91 17.74
N GLY A 247 19.20 -5.44 16.68
CA GLY A 247 19.91 -6.30 15.72
C GLY A 247 19.00 -7.03 14.72
N LEU A 248 17.69 -6.69 14.67
CA LEU A 248 16.71 -7.41 13.85
C LEU A 248 17.00 -7.29 12.35
N ARG A 249 17.33 -6.09 11.85
CA ARG A 249 17.68 -5.90 10.44
C ARG A 249 18.90 -6.72 10.08
N THR A 250 19.95 -6.64 10.91
CA THR A 250 21.23 -7.32 10.72
C THR A 250 21.07 -8.84 10.76
N LEU A 251 20.24 -9.36 11.67
CA LEU A 251 19.86 -10.78 11.75
C LEU A 251 19.18 -11.27 10.48
N LEU A 252 18.18 -10.52 9.99
CA LEU A 252 17.41 -10.89 8.80
C LEU A 252 18.27 -10.79 7.53
N GLU A 253 19.12 -9.76 7.41
CA GLU A 253 20.10 -9.63 6.31
C GLU A 253 21.06 -10.83 6.28
N HIS A 254 21.59 -11.24 7.44
CA HIS A 254 22.51 -12.38 7.56
C HIS A 254 21.85 -13.72 7.22
N THR A 255 20.66 -13.99 7.77
CA THR A 255 19.99 -15.29 7.67
C THR A 255 19.22 -15.51 6.37
N ILE A 256 18.73 -14.44 5.73
CA ILE A 256 17.96 -14.52 4.49
C ILE A 256 18.82 -14.23 3.26
N GLY A 257 19.89 -13.43 3.39
CA GLY A 257 20.72 -13.03 2.24
C GLY A 257 20.03 -12.00 1.32
N ALA A 258 19.12 -11.20 1.87
CA ALA A 258 18.42 -10.10 1.20
C ALA A 258 18.67 -8.78 1.95
N THR A 259 18.64 -7.65 1.23
CA THR A 259 18.68 -6.31 1.84
C THR A 259 17.39 -6.04 2.60
N VAL A 260 17.46 -5.62 3.87
CA VAL A 260 16.27 -5.44 4.71
C VAL A 260 16.07 -3.98 5.09
N THR A 261 14.91 -3.43 4.76
CA THR A 261 14.44 -2.14 5.25
C THR A 261 13.36 -2.37 6.30
N LEU A 262 13.61 -1.94 7.53
CA LEU A 262 12.59 -1.84 8.57
C LEU A 262 12.02 -0.43 8.55
N GLU A 263 10.70 -0.28 8.54
CA GLU A 263 10.05 1.04 8.47
C GLU A 263 8.76 1.06 9.31
N ARG A 264 8.41 2.23 9.85
CA ARG A 264 7.22 2.40 10.70
C ARG A 264 5.93 2.32 9.89
N ASP A 265 4.99 1.52 10.37
CA ASP A 265 3.62 1.37 9.86
C ASP A 265 2.92 2.70 9.54
N VAL A 266 2.94 3.68 10.44
CA VAL A 266 2.31 4.99 10.23
C VAL A 266 2.97 5.76 9.08
N LYS A 267 4.29 5.67 8.91
CA LYS A 267 4.98 6.35 7.78
C LYS A 267 4.58 5.70 6.45
N LEU A 268 4.45 4.38 6.43
CA LEU A 268 4.00 3.66 5.24
C LEU A 268 2.52 3.96 4.94
N ALA A 269 1.65 4.02 5.95
CA ALA A 269 0.28 4.47 5.77
C ALA A 269 0.21 5.90 5.18
N THR A 270 1.11 6.81 5.57
CA THR A 270 1.23 8.14 4.93
C THR A 270 1.72 8.06 3.49
N ILE A 271 2.65 7.17 3.15
CA ILE A 271 3.07 6.96 1.75
C ILE A 271 1.91 6.45 0.89
N ALA A 272 1.04 5.59 1.44
CA ALA A 272 -0.18 5.17 0.77
C ALA A 272 -1.18 6.33 0.59
N GLU A 273 -1.42 7.13 1.65
CA GLU A 273 -2.34 8.28 1.58
C GLU A 273 -1.89 9.33 0.55
N LEU A 274 -0.58 9.62 0.48
CA LEU A 274 0.00 10.53 -0.51
C LEU A 274 -0.04 9.99 -1.95
N ALA A 275 -0.21 8.68 -2.15
CA ALA A 275 -0.38 8.07 -3.47
C ALA A 275 -1.81 8.20 -4.02
N GLU A 276 -2.79 8.49 -3.16
CA GLU A 276 -4.19 8.78 -3.53
C GLU A 276 -4.42 10.28 -3.85
N ALA A 277 -3.36 11.09 -3.88
CA ALA A 277 -3.41 12.52 -4.17
C ALA A 277 -2.89 12.83 -5.60
N ASP A 278 -3.66 13.62 -6.36
CA ASP A 278 -3.28 14.08 -7.71
C ASP A 278 -2.08 15.06 -7.69
N GLU A 279 -1.96 15.85 -6.62
CA GLU A 279 -0.90 16.83 -6.38
C GLU A 279 -0.30 16.64 -4.98
N PRO A 280 0.96 17.08 -4.72
CA PRO A 280 1.55 16.97 -3.39
C PRO A 280 0.82 17.83 -2.35
N GLU A 281 0.38 17.23 -1.25
CA GLU A 281 -0.41 17.88 -0.21
C GLU A 281 0.38 18.10 1.10
N ASP A 282 0.19 19.24 1.76
CA ASP A 282 0.77 19.54 3.08
C ASP A 282 -0.21 19.10 4.19
N ILE A 283 -0.14 17.80 4.49
CA ILE A 283 -1.02 17.13 5.45
C ILE A 283 -0.29 16.75 6.74
N CYS A 284 -1.05 16.64 7.83
CA CYS A 284 -0.65 15.88 8.99
C CYS A 284 -1.51 14.63 9.10
N LEU A 285 -0.91 13.44 8.99
CA LEU A 285 -1.61 12.18 9.19
C LEU A 285 -1.52 11.77 10.66
N LEU A 286 -2.68 11.58 11.29
CA LEU A 286 -2.82 11.12 12.66
C LEU A 286 -3.39 9.70 12.69
N TRP A 287 -2.60 8.76 13.20
CA TRP A 287 -2.94 7.34 13.26
C TRP A 287 -3.56 6.95 14.61
N LEU A 288 -4.77 6.42 14.54
CA LEU A 288 -5.61 6.01 15.66
C LEU A 288 -5.81 4.49 15.61
N GLY A 289 -4.92 3.76 16.28
CA GLY A 289 -4.93 2.29 16.32
C GLY A 289 -4.60 1.73 17.71
N ASN A 290 -3.96 0.56 17.74
CA ASN A 290 -3.50 -0.04 19.01
C ASN A 290 -2.53 0.88 19.76
N GLY A 291 -1.59 1.49 19.02
CA GLY A 291 -0.84 2.67 19.45
C GLY A 291 -1.24 3.91 18.66
N LEU A 292 -0.70 5.06 19.06
CA LEU A 292 -0.95 6.36 18.43
C LEU A 292 0.31 6.91 17.78
N GLY A 293 0.18 7.41 16.55
CA GLY A 293 1.32 7.95 15.81
C GLY A 293 0.93 9.09 14.89
N LEU A 294 1.92 9.83 14.43
CA LEU A 294 1.75 11.02 13.64
C LEU A 294 2.85 11.12 12.58
N VAL A 295 2.51 11.62 11.40
CA VAL A 295 3.46 11.95 10.34
C VAL A 295 3.08 13.30 9.74
N ASN A 296 4.06 14.20 9.70
CA ASN A 296 3.90 15.50 9.05
C ASN A 296 4.44 15.46 7.62
N VAL A 297 3.69 16.02 6.69
CA VAL A 297 4.07 16.25 5.31
C VAL A 297 4.11 17.75 5.09
N ALA A 298 5.24 18.27 4.61
CA ALA A 298 5.42 19.70 4.36
C ALA A 298 6.24 19.92 3.09
N ASN A 299 5.81 20.85 2.24
CA ASN A 299 6.25 20.98 0.85
C ASN A 299 6.12 19.65 0.07
N GLY A 300 5.05 18.89 0.31
CA GLY A 300 4.79 17.59 -0.33
C GLY A 300 5.76 16.46 0.05
N ALA A 301 6.56 16.61 1.11
CA ALA A 301 7.52 15.62 1.57
C ALA A 301 7.34 15.28 3.05
N ILE A 302 7.46 14.01 3.41
CA ILE A 302 7.42 13.54 4.80
C ILE A 302 8.61 14.13 5.57
N VAL A 303 8.34 14.80 6.69
CA VAL A 303 9.37 15.41 7.56
C VAL A 303 10.00 14.32 8.45
N PRO A 304 11.28 13.95 8.23
CA PRO A 304 11.90 12.84 8.94
C PRO A 304 12.41 13.25 10.33
N GLY A 305 12.40 12.30 11.27
CA GLY A 305 13.12 12.44 12.54
C GLY A 305 14.53 11.87 12.44
N ARG A 306 15.55 12.63 12.89
CA ARG A 306 16.97 12.19 12.85
C ARG A 306 17.20 10.82 13.50
N HIS A 307 16.43 10.49 14.54
CA HIS A 307 16.54 9.23 15.29
C HIS A 307 15.32 8.32 15.08
N GLY A 308 14.57 8.50 14.00
CA GLY A 308 13.36 7.72 13.67
C GLY A 308 12.10 8.06 14.47
N ARG A 309 12.22 8.66 15.66
CA ARG A 309 11.13 8.92 16.61
C ARG A 309 10.23 10.14 16.34
N SER A 310 10.15 10.63 15.10
CA SER A 310 9.29 11.79 14.79
C SER A 310 7.81 11.41 14.85
N GLY A 311 6.98 12.23 15.51
CA GLY A 311 5.54 11.99 15.59
C GLY A 311 5.11 10.79 16.43
N GLU A 312 5.92 10.37 17.38
CA GLU A 312 5.54 9.41 18.43
C GLU A 312 4.61 10.07 19.48
N ILE A 313 3.47 10.61 19.02
CA ILE A 313 2.58 11.48 19.79
C ILE A 313 1.90 10.79 20.98
N GLY A 314 1.73 9.46 20.90
CA GLY A 314 1.16 8.67 21.99
C GLY A 314 1.90 8.80 23.32
N TYR A 315 3.21 9.06 23.28
CA TYR A 315 4.05 9.20 24.49
C TYR A 315 4.09 10.64 25.06
N LEU A 316 3.32 11.59 24.50
CA LEU A 316 3.16 12.90 25.14
C LEU A 316 2.35 12.74 26.43
N PRO A 317 2.70 13.44 27.53
CA PRO A 317 1.92 13.39 28.77
C PRO A 317 0.46 13.79 28.54
N ALA A 318 -0.47 13.03 29.12
CA ALA A 318 -1.88 13.40 29.15
C ALA A 318 -2.12 14.63 30.07
N PRO A 319 -3.19 15.41 29.86
CA PRO A 319 -3.52 16.51 30.76
C PRO A 319 -3.75 16.02 32.19
N SER A 320 -3.23 16.73 33.19
CA SER A 320 -3.41 16.35 34.61
C SER A 320 -4.80 16.70 35.19
N GLY A 321 -5.70 17.23 34.37
CA GLY A 321 -7.08 17.61 34.75
C GLY A 321 -8.10 16.49 34.49
N PRO A 322 -9.41 16.76 34.68
CA PRO A 322 -10.48 15.79 34.43
C PRO A 322 -10.45 15.19 33.01
N GLU A 323 -10.11 16.02 32.03
CA GLU A 323 -9.97 15.68 30.60
C GLU A 323 -8.94 14.57 30.32
N GLY A 324 -7.92 14.41 31.19
CA GLY A 324 -6.95 13.33 31.06
C GLY A 324 -7.45 11.97 31.53
N HIS A 325 -8.60 11.89 32.20
CA HIS A 325 -9.20 10.63 32.69
C HIS A 325 -8.25 9.71 33.50
N GLY A 326 -7.21 10.27 34.14
CA GLY A 326 -6.18 9.54 34.88
C GLY A 326 -5.13 8.83 34.02
N ALA A 327 -5.10 9.07 32.70
CA ALA A 327 -4.07 8.60 31.80
C ALA A 327 -2.68 9.20 32.15
N HIS A 328 -1.60 8.46 31.87
CA HIS A 328 -0.24 8.99 32.01
C HIS A 328 0.22 9.69 30.72
N ASP A 329 -0.11 9.11 29.57
CA ASP A 329 0.21 9.64 28.25
C ASP A 329 -1.01 9.64 27.31
N MET A 330 -0.87 10.20 26.11
CA MET A 330 -1.95 10.26 25.12
C MET A 330 -2.39 8.86 24.65
N GLN A 331 -1.51 7.86 24.72
CA GLN A 331 -1.83 6.48 24.36
C GLN A 331 -2.72 5.79 25.41
N ASP A 332 -2.51 6.06 26.70
CA ASP A 332 -3.45 5.67 27.77
C ASP A 332 -4.83 6.34 27.62
N LEU A 333 -4.88 7.53 26.99
CA LEU A 333 -6.11 8.31 26.79
C LEU A 333 -6.94 7.83 25.58
N LEU A 334 -6.28 7.52 24.47
CA LEU A 334 -6.93 7.31 23.15
C LEU A 334 -6.37 6.12 22.33
N GLY A 335 -5.35 5.42 22.82
CA GLY A 335 -4.85 4.19 22.18
C GLY A 335 -5.87 3.04 22.25
N GLY A 336 -5.55 1.91 21.61
CA GLY A 336 -6.51 0.82 21.40
C GLY A 336 -7.13 0.25 22.67
N LEU A 337 -6.39 0.22 23.79
CA LEU A 337 -6.95 -0.20 25.09
C LEU A 337 -7.99 0.79 25.62
N ALA A 338 -7.78 2.10 25.44
CA ALA A 338 -8.71 3.13 25.84
C ALA A 338 -9.98 3.12 24.98
N VAL A 339 -9.83 2.98 23.66
CA VAL A 339 -10.95 2.86 22.72
C VAL A 339 -11.77 1.60 23.01
N ARG A 340 -11.14 0.44 23.21
CA ARG A 340 -11.87 -0.78 23.63
C ARG A 340 -12.62 -0.61 24.94
N ARG A 341 -12.07 0.15 25.90
CA ARG A 341 -12.78 0.45 27.16
C ARG A 341 -14.03 1.31 26.90
N ILE A 342 -13.91 2.40 26.14
CA ILE A 342 -15.06 3.25 25.77
C ILE A 342 -16.16 2.42 25.11
N LEU A 343 -15.80 1.60 24.11
CA LEU A 343 -16.76 0.75 23.39
C LEU A 343 -17.47 -0.24 24.32
N ARG A 344 -16.72 -0.94 25.18
CA ARG A 344 -17.31 -1.92 26.12
C ARG A 344 -18.18 -1.27 27.20
N GLU A 345 -17.85 -0.06 27.64
CA GLU A 345 -18.68 0.72 28.56
C GLU A 345 -20.03 1.10 27.92
N ALA A 346 -20.07 1.27 26.59
CA ALA A 346 -21.27 1.49 25.79
C ALA A 346 -21.94 0.19 25.26
N GLY A 347 -21.47 -1.00 25.66
CA GLY A 347 -22.03 -2.28 25.21
C GLY A 347 -21.59 -2.75 23.82
N ILE A 348 -20.64 -2.06 23.18
CA ILE A 348 -20.12 -2.37 21.84
C ILE A 348 -18.85 -3.23 21.96
N GLY A 349 -18.72 -4.28 21.15
CA GLY A 349 -17.56 -5.16 21.09
C GLY A 349 -17.36 -6.01 22.35
N LEU A 350 -18.45 -6.42 23.01
CA LEU A 350 -18.39 -7.21 24.24
C LEU A 350 -17.77 -8.59 24.03
N ASP A 351 -18.05 -9.22 22.89
CA ASP A 351 -17.50 -10.52 22.48
C ASP A 351 -16.24 -10.40 21.61
N ALA A 352 -15.82 -9.18 21.26
CA ALA A 352 -14.65 -8.95 20.43
C ALA A 352 -13.33 -9.23 21.17
N GLU A 353 -12.57 -10.22 20.71
CA GLU A 353 -11.27 -10.62 21.29
C GLU A 353 -10.24 -9.48 21.27
N ASN A 354 -10.27 -8.63 20.25
CA ASN A 354 -9.30 -7.56 19.97
C ASN A 354 -9.99 -6.24 19.58
N LEU A 355 -9.19 -5.21 19.29
CA LEU A 355 -9.69 -3.88 18.89
C LEU A 355 -10.42 -3.92 17.55
N ASP A 356 -9.86 -4.62 16.56
CA ASP A 356 -10.36 -4.63 15.18
C ASP A 356 -11.77 -5.23 15.10
N GLY A 357 -12.07 -6.25 15.91
CA GLY A 357 -13.42 -6.81 16.04
C GLY A 357 -14.43 -5.78 16.59
N ALA A 358 -14.08 -5.10 17.69
CA ALA A 358 -14.95 -4.09 18.30
C ALA A 358 -15.19 -2.88 17.37
N LEU A 359 -14.18 -2.49 16.59
CA LEU A 359 -14.29 -1.42 15.60
C LEU A 359 -15.06 -1.84 14.34
N THR A 360 -15.02 -3.13 13.97
CA THR A 360 -15.85 -3.68 12.89
C THR A 360 -17.34 -3.58 13.24
N GLU A 361 -17.68 -3.87 14.50
CA GLU A 361 -19.03 -3.75 15.06
C GLU A 361 -19.48 -2.28 15.14
N LEU A 362 -18.65 -1.39 15.70
CA LEU A 362 -18.91 0.07 15.71
C LEU A 362 -19.20 0.61 14.31
N GLY A 363 -18.34 0.31 13.33
CA GLY A 363 -18.51 0.78 11.96
C GLY A 363 -19.77 0.24 11.29
N ALA A 364 -20.25 -0.95 11.70
CA ALA A 364 -21.51 -1.51 11.22
C ALA A 364 -22.74 -0.84 11.86
N LEU A 365 -22.68 -0.51 13.16
CA LEU A 365 -23.71 0.29 13.85
C LEU A 365 -23.86 1.69 13.21
N ILE A 366 -22.75 2.38 12.95
CA ILE A 366 -22.75 3.70 12.29
C ILE A 366 -23.41 3.65 10.90
N ARG A 367 -23.09 2.63 10.09
CA ARG A 367 -23.72 2.43 8.78
C ARG A 367 -25.22 2.10 8.86
N ALA A 368 -25.67 1.47 9.94
CA ALA A 368 -27.09 1.20 10.16
C ALA A 368 -27.87 2.47 10.50
N ALA A 369 -27.31 3.33 11.37
CA ALA A 369 -27.87 4.65 11.68
C ALA A 369 -28.00 5.53 10.42
N GLU A 370 -26.90 5.67 9.64
CA GLU A 370 -26.92 6.41 8.36
C GLU A 370 -27.89 5.85 7.30
N ALA A 371 -28.33 4.58 7.43
CA ALA A 371 -29.32 4.01 6.53
C ALA A 371 -30.74 4.38 6.95
N GLY A 372 -31.04 4.37 8.25
CA GLY A 372 -32.35 4.79 8.78
C GLY A 372 -32.69 6.24 8.46
N ASP A 373 -31.74 7.16 8.64
CA ASP A 373 -31.91 8.60 8.37
C ASP A 373 -32.27 8.89 6.89
N ARG A 374 -31.75 8.08 5.95
CA ARG A 374 -32.07 8.19 4.51
C ARG A 374 -33.46 7.66 4.15
N ASP A 375 -33.95 6.66 4.86
CA ASP A 375 -35.32 6.14 4.67
C ASP A 375 -36.36 7.09 5.27
N GLU A 376 -36.03 7.86 6.32
CA GLU A 376 -36.91 8.92 6.84
C GLU A 376 -36.95 10.16 5.92
N ASP A 377 -35.81 10.66 5.42
CA ASP A 377 -35.76 11.85 4.54
C ASP A 377 -36.42 11.60 3.17
N THR A 378 -36.37 10.36 2.65
CA THR A 378 -37.12 10.01 1.43
C THR A 378 -38.63 9.85 1.64
N GLY A 379 -39.09 9.68 2.89
CA GLY A 379 -40.50 9.66 3.27
C GLY A 379 -41.20 11.03 3.25
N ALA A 380 -40.43 12.14 3.22
CA ALA A 380 -40.95 13.50 3.38
C ALA A 380 -41.34 14.22 2.06
N ALA A 381 -41.08 13.62 0.89
CA ALA A 381 -41.31 14.25 -0.42
C ALA A 381 -42.53 13.66 -1.16
N GLY A 382 -43.76 13.94 -0.67
CA GLY A 382 -44.97 13.24 -1.15
C GLY A 382 -46.29 14.00 -1.29
N GLU A 383 -46.42 15.27 -0.89
CA GLU A 383 -47.66 16.04 -1.12
C GLU A 383 -47.67 16.71 -2.51
N ALA A 384 -48.09 15.95 -3.53
CA ALA A 384 -48.31 16.46 -4.87
C ALA A 384 -49.48 17.46 -4.93
N HIS A 385 -49.17 18.73 -5.17
CA HIS A 385 -50.17 19.77 -5.45
C HIS A 385 -50.87 19.49 -6.81
N PRO A 386 -52.21 19.37 -6.87
CA PRO A 386 -52.91 19.07 -8.11
C PRO A 386 -53.17 20.36 -8.92
N GLY A 387 -52.25 20.72 -9.82
CA GLY A 387 -52.48 21.81 -10.76
C GLY A 387 -51.23 22.37 -11.43
N ASP A 388 -50.75 21.72 -12.48
CA ASP A 388 -50.68 22.34 -13.82
C ASP A 388 -50.12 21.34 -14.84
N ALA A 389 -50.98 20.91 -15.77
CA ALA A 389 -50.63 20.02 -16.87
C ALA A 389 -51.05 20.65 -18.20
N VAL A 390 -50.14 21.40 -18.83
CA VAL A 390 -50.22 21.73 -20.26
C VAL A 390 -48.82 21.74 -20.87
N ASP A 391 -48.49 20.73 -21.69
CA ASP A 391 -47.41 20.84 -22.67
C ASP A 391 -47.95 21.34 -24.02
N ALA A 392 -47.17 22.17 -24.69
CA ALA A 392 -47.57 22.93 -25.87
C ALA A 392 -47.27 22.21 -27.20
N THR A 393 -47.60 20.92 -27.33
CA THR A 393 -47.56 20.23 -28.65
C THR A 393 -48.69 19.24 -28.96
N GLY A 394 -49.42 18.72 -27.97
CA GLY A 394 -50.73 18.09 -28.19
C GLY A 394 -50.78 16.88 -29.14
N GLN A 395 -49.82 15.94 -29.07
CA GLN A 395 -49.92 14.62 -29.72
C GLN A 395 -49.55 13.47 -28.76
N PRO A 396 -50.28 12.34 -28.77
CA PRO A 396 -49.94 11.18 -27.97
C PRO A 396 -48.84 10.33 -28.63
N GLY A 397 -47.71 10.14 -27.93
CA GLY A 397 -46.73 9.11 -28.26
C GLY A 397 -47.24 7.70 -27.91
N PRO A 398 -46.76 6.64 -28.59
CA PRO A 398 -47.26 5.28 -28.40
C PRO A 398 -46.80 4.66 -27.08
N ALA A 399 -47.65 3.80 -26.51
CA ALA A 399 -47.30 2.96 -25.38
C ALA A 399 -46.20 1.94 -25.76
N GLY A 400 -45.25 1.73 -24.85
CA GLY A 400 -44.31 0.61 -24.87
C GLY A 400 -44.43 -0.15 -23.55
N ASP A 401 -45.01 -1.34 -23.60
CA ASP A 401 -45.18 -2.21 -22.44
C ASP A 401 -43.84 -2.70 -21.88
N ALA A 402 -43.72 -2.74 -20.54
CA ALA A 402 -43.41 -3.98 -19.79
C ALA A 402 -43.18 -3.68 -18.30
N ALA A 403 -44.25 -3.72 -17.51
CA ALA A 403 -44.10 -3.99 -16.07
C ALA A 403 -43.79 -5.48 -15.89
N GLY A 404 -42.56 -5.82 -15.49
CA GLY A 404 -42.15 -7.14 -15.00
C GLY A 404 -42.11 -7.16 -13.47
N PRO A 405 -42.49 -8.26 -12.80
CA PRO A 405 -42.94 -8.20 -11.41
C PRO A 405 -41.80 -8.31 -10.38
N GLY A 406 -42.03 -7.69 -9.23
CA GLY A 406 -41.54 -8.13 -7.92
C GLY A 406 -40.05 -8.42 -7.80
N ALA A 407 -39.24 -7.38 -7.59
CA ALA A 407 -37.98 -7.57 -6.88
C ALA A 407 -38.32 -7.97 -5.43
N GLU A 408 -38.12 -9.24 -5.09
CA GLU A 408 -38.05 -9.65 -3.68
C GLU A 408 -36.96 -8.83 -2.98
N PRO A 409 -37.14 -8.43 -1.71
CA PRO A 409 -36.09 -7.75 -0.97
C PRO A 409 -34.85 -8.63 -0.96
N ALA A 410 -33.70 -8.06 -1.30
CA ALA A 410 -32.44 -8.79 -1.37
C ALA A 410 -32.23 -9.59 -0.08
N SER A 411 -32.10 -10.91 -0.21
CA SER A 411 -31.92 -11.81 0.92
C SER A 411 -30.73 -11.34 1.75
N ALA A 412 -30.97 -10.99 3.01
CA ALA A 412 -29.94 -10.54 3.93
C ALA A 412 -28.77 -11.53 3.92
N ASP A 413 -27.55 -11.01 3.83
CA ASP A 413 -26.33 -11.82 3.85
C ASP A 413 -26.29 -12.64 5.15
N PRO A 414 -26.31 -13.99 5.09
CA PRO A 414 -26.25 -14.82 6.30
C PRO A 414 -24.90 -14.74 7.02
N SER A 415 -23.93 -14.02 6.44
CA SER A 415 -22.64 -13.67 7.04
C SER A 415 -22.67 -12.35 7.81
N ALA A 416 -23.74 -11.56 7.72
CA ALA A 416 -23.84 -10.28 8.40
C ALA A 416 -23.83 -10.50 9.93
N PRO A 417 -22.96 -9.81 10.69
CA PRO A 417 -22.94 -9.96 12.13
C PRO A 417 -24.27 -9.50 12.72
N VAL A 418 -24.81 -10.29 13.66
CA VAL A 418 -25.94 -9.85 14.49
C VAL A 418 -25.43 -8.69 15.34
N LEU A 419 -25.84 -7.47 14.99
CA LEU A 419 -25.49 -6.28 15.74
C LEU A 419 -26.14 -6.29 17.13
N PRO A 420 -25.49 -5.75 18.15
CA PRO A 420 -26.12 -5.56 19.44
C PRO A 420 -27.26 -4.53 19.34
N ASP A 421 -28.23 -4.63 20.24
CA ASP A 421 -29.32 -3.66 20.38
C ASP A 421 -28.79 -2.41 21.11
N VAL A 422 -28.10 -1.56 20.35
CA VAL A 422 -27.48 -0.30 20.79
C VAL A 422 -28.09 0.83 19.95
N ASP A 423 -28.66 1.82 20.64
CA ASP A 423 -29.30 2.96 19.98
C ASP A 423 -28.29 3.98 19.40
N GLU A 424 -28.81 4.82 18.49
CA GLU A 424 -28.02 5.84 17.81
C GLU A 424 -27.46 6.90 18.78
N GLU A 425 -28.19 7.22 19.86
CA GLU A 425 -27.73 8.15 20.90
C GLU A 425 -26.46 7.60 21.60
N THR A 426 -26.41 6.30 21.89
CA THR A 426 -25.24 5.63 22.45
C THR A 426 -24.06 5.60 21.48
N VAL A 427 -24.31 5.33 20.18
CA VAL A 427 -23.25 5.38 19.14
C VAL A 427 -22.70 6.81 18.99
N GLY A 428 -23.58 7.81 18.98
CA GLY A 428 -23.20 9.23 18.96
C GLY A 428 -22.36 9.61 20.17
N GLY A 429 -22.78 9.25 21.39
CA GLY A 429 -22.04 9.52 22.62
C GLY A 429 -20.65 8.86 22.67
N VAL A 430 -20.49 7.66 22.10
CA VAL A 430 -19.18 7.01 21.91
C VAL A 430 -18.29 7.83 20.98
N LEU A 431 -18.82 8.28 19.84
CA LEU A 431 -18.06 9.07 18.87
C LEU A 431 -17.70 10.46 19.42
N ASP A 432 -18.58 11.08 20.20
CA ASP A 432 -18.30 12.34 20.89
C ASP A 432 -17.11 12.21 21.86
N VAL A 433 -17.10 11.17 22.71
CA VAL A 433 -15.98 10.91 23.65
C VAL A 433 -14.66 10.66 22.91
N ILE A 434 -14.71 9.98 21.77
CA ILE A 434 -13.52 9.74 20.92
C ILE A 434 -13.08 11.05 20.23
N ALA A 435 -14.02 11.85 19.71
CA ALA A 435 -13.74 13.11 19.02
C ALA A 435 -13.14 14.17 19.96
N ASP A 436 -13.67 14.31 21.17
CA ASP A 436 -13.14 15.21 22.21
C ASP A 436 -11.67 14.88 22.54
N ARG A 437 -11.35 13.59 22.68
CA ARG A 437 -9.98 13.11 22.95
C ARG A 437 -9.05 13.27 21.75
N ILE A 438 -9.53 13.05 20.52
CA ILE A 438 -8.74 13.33 19.31
C ILE A 438 -8.42 14.81 19.22
N ALA A 439 -9.40 15.69 19.41
CA ALA A 439 -9.22 17.14 19.34
C ALA A 439 -8.17 17.60 20.37
N LEU A 440 -8.32 17.18 21.64
CA LEU A 440 -7.37 17.44 22.72
C LEU A 440 -5.93 17.00 22.37
N MET A 441 -5.76 15.78 21.86
CA MET A 441 -4.45 15.25 21.45
C MET A 441 -3.89 15.97 20.21
N ALA A 442 -4.75 16.44 19.29
CA ALA A 442 -4.32 17.14 18.08
C ALA A 442 -3.82 18.56 18.35
N MET A 443 -4.29 19.25 19.41
CA MET A 443 -3.94 20.65 19.69
C MET A 443 -2.43 20.97 19.63
N PRO A 444 -1.50 20.18 20.24
CA PRO A 444 -0.07 20.46 20.17
C PRO A 444 0.49 20.36 18.74
N THR A 445 0.01 19.39 17.96
CA THR A 445 0.36 19.23 16.54
C THR A 445 -0.09 20.44 15.74
N LEU A 446 -1.36 20.84 15.91
CA LEU A 446 -1.95 21.97 15.20
C LEU A 446 -1.17 23.27 15.48
N PHE A 447 -0.86 23.56 16.74
CA PHE A 447 -0.10 24.75 17.13
C PHE A 447 1.39 24.73 16.72
N LEU A 448 1.99 23.55 16.48
CA LEU A 448 3.41 23.44 16.12
C LEU A 448 3.66 23.30 14.62
N LEU A 449 2.72 22.71 13.88
CA LEU A 449 2.92 22.31 12.48
C LEU A 449 2.01 23.08 11.50
N ASP A 450 0.90 23.65 11.98
CA ASP A 450 -0.08 24.43 11.19
C ASP A 450 -0.42 23.79 9.82
N PRO A 451 -0.85 22.50 9.80
CA PRO A 451 -1.07 21.77 8.56
C PRO A 451 -2.32 22.26 7.82
N VAL A 452 -2.32 22.18 6.48
CA VAL A 452 -3.50 22.54 5.67
C VAL A 452 -4.66 21.58 5.96
N ARG A 453 -4.36 20.30 6.16
CA ARG A 453 -5.32 19.23 6.48
C ARG A 453 -4.80 18.28 7.56
N LEU A 454 -5.68 17.89 8.47
CA LEU A 454 -5.48 16.78 9.41
C LEU A 454 -6.21 15.54 8.88
N VAL A 455 -5.46 14.50 8.49
CA VAL A 455 -6.03 13.23 8.02
C VAL A 455 -6.10 12.25 9.19
N LEU A 456 -7.30 11.81 9.54
CA LEU A 456 -7.53 10.76 10.54
C LEU A 456 -7.38 9.39 9.87
N ALA A 457 -6.41 8.60 10.32
CA ALA A 457 -6.07 7.30 9.78
C ALA A 457 -6.00 6.22 10.88
N GLY A 458 -5.80 4.96 10.48
CA GLY A 458 -5.83 3.82 11.39
C GLY A 458 -7.25 3.29 11.66
N PRO A 459 -7.39 2.12 12.30
CA PRO A 459 -8.66 1.40 12.36
C PRO A 459 -9.77 2.17 13.08
N THR A 460 -9.46 2.98 14.10
CA THR A 460 -10.47 3.79 14.81
C THR A 460 -11.02 4.89 13.90
N ALA A 461 -10.17 5.54 13.11
CA ALA A 461 -10.58 6.55 12.14
C ALA A 461 -11.42 5.95 11.00
N VAL A 462 -11.04 4.76 10.51
CA VAL A 462 -11.78 4.04 9.47
C VAL A 462 -13.16 3.57 9.96
N ALA A 463 -13.27 3.16 11.22
CA ALA A 463 -14.56 2.78 11.81
C ALA A 463 -15.49 3.97 12.03
N GLY A 464 -14.98 5.10 12.53
CA GLY A 464 -15.75 6.33 12.71
C GLY A 464 -16.02 7.12 11.42
N GLY A 465 -15.23 6.88 10.36
CA GLY A 465 -15.41 7.45 9.04
C GLY A 465 -15.42 8.98 9.03
N GLU A 466 -16.18 9.54 8.08
CA GLU A 466 -16.32 10.98 7.90
C GLU A 466 -17.20 11.64 8.99
N LEU A 467 -18.06 10.87 9.65
CA LEU A 467 -18.80 11.33 10.83
C LEU A 467 -17.83 11.72 11.96
N LEU A 468 -16.86 10.85 12.28
CA LEU A 468 -15.84 11.15 13.28
C LEU A 468 -14.94 12.34 12.88
N ALA A 469 -14.57 12.45 11.59
CA ALA A 469 -13.80 13.59 11.09
C ALA A 469 -14.53 14.93 11.28
N ARG A 470 -15.83 14.99 10.95
CA ARG A 470 -16.68 16.16 11.21
C ARG A 470 -16.75 16.52 12.69
N LEU A 471 -17.03 15.54 13.57
CA LEU A 471 -17.10 15.76 15.02
C LEU A 471 -15.79 16.34 15.55
N VAL A 472 -14.63 15.81 15.15
CA VAL A 472 -13.31 16.34 15.55
C VAL A 472 -13.12 17.80 15.12
N ASN A 473 -13.52 18.15 13.89
CA ASN A 473 -13.43 19.53 13.40
C ASN A 473 -14.28 20.50 14.24
N GLU A 474 -15.49 20.08 14.62
CA GLU A 474 -16.39 20.84 15.50
C GLU A 474 -15.81 21.10 16.89
N ARG A 475 -14.94 20.22 17.42
CA ARG A 475 -14.25 20.40 18.71
C ARG A 475 -13.02 21.30 18.61
N VAL A 476 -12.28 21.22 17.51
CA VAL A 476 -11.07 22.04 17.28
C VAL A 476 -11.44 23.50 17.06
N ARG A 477 -12.45 23.77 16.23
CA ARG A 477 -12.81 25.12 15.76
C ARG A 477 -13.08 26.16 16.87
N PRO A 478 -13.80 25.88 17.98
CA PRO A 478 -14.01 26.84 19.07
C PRO A 478 -12.71 27.23 19.80
N SER A 479 -11.77 26.29 19.90
CA SER A 479 -10.52 26.44 20.66
C SER A 479 -9.43 27.19 19.90
N THR A 480 -9.41 27.09 18.57
CA THR A 480 -8.41 27.73 17.70
C THR A 480 -8.94 28.93 16.91
N GLY A 481 -10.26 28.95 16.63
CA GLY A 481 -10.86 29.83 15.63
C GLY A 481 -10.57 29.42 14.18
N TRP A 482 -9.87 28.31 13.96
CA TRP A 482 -9.46 27.84 12.64
C TRP A 482 -10.56 27.02 11.97
N THR A 483 -10.72 27.18 10.67
CA THR A 483 -11.40 26.20 9.81
C THR A 483 -10.35 25.21 9.30
N LEU A 484 -10.01 24.23 10.13
CA LEU A 484 -9.13 23.13 9.76
C LEU A 484 -9.87 22.20 8.80
N ASP A 485 -9.20 21.73 7.74
CA ASP A 485 -9.71 20.60 6.95
C ASP A 485 -9.39 19.32 7.72
N VAL A 486 -10.41 18.63 8.24
CA VAL A 486 -10.27 17.34 8.93
C VAL A 486 -11.05 16.31 8.13
N SER A 487 -10.37 15.25 7.69
CA SER A 487 -10.95 14.22 6.85
C SER A 487 -10.60 12.82 7.34
N SER A 488 -11.39 11.82 6.99
CA SER A 488 -10.96 10.41 7.09
C SER A 488 -9.95 10.07 5.99
N THR A 489 -9.10 9.06 6.22
CA THR A 489 -8.14 8.54 5.23
C THR A 489 -8.83 8.01 3.98
N ARG A 490 -8.26 8.28 2.80
CA ARG A 490 -8.72 7.71 1.52
C ARG A 490 -8.39 6.22 1.41
N VAL A 491 -7.30 5.79 2.05
CA VAL A 491 -6.75 4.43 1.90
C VAL A 491 -7.61 3.42 2.67
N ARG A 492 -8.28 2.54 1.93
CA ARG A 492 -9.06 1.43 2.52
C ARG A 492 -8.21 0.16 2.63
N GLY A 493 -8.36 -0.56 3.74
CA GLY A 493 -7.67 -1.82 3.98
C GLY A 493 -6.28 -1.66 4.61
N ARG A 494 -5.28 -2.37 4.10
CA ARG A 494 -3.92 -2.46 4.70
C ARG A 494 -3.02 -1.31 4.23
N ALA A 495 -3.29 -0.09 4.72
CA ALA A 495 -2.51 1.09 4.36
C ALA A 495 -0.98 0.94 4.59
N PRO A 496 -0.49 0.34 5.70
CA PRO A 496 0.94 0.10 5.88
C PRO A 496 1.53 -0.87 4.85
N LEU A 497 0.82 -1.95 4.47
CA LEU A 497 1.27 -2.87 3.42
C LEU A 497 1.30 -2.21 2.02
N LEU A 498 0.31 -1.37 1.70
CA LEU A 498 0.31 -0.60 0.45
C LEU A 498 1.50 0.37 0.40
N GLY A 499 1.76 1.09 1.49
CA GLY A 499 2.94 1.95 1.63
C GLY A 499 4.26 1.17 1.52
N ALA A 500 4.35 0.01 2.16
CA ALA A 500 5.50 -0.90 2.04
C ALA A 500 5.74 -1.29 0.58
N ARG A 501 4.69 -1.65 -0.16
CA ARG A 501 4.78 -1.97 -1.59
C ARG A 501 5.25 -0.77 -2.42
N LEU A 502 4.70 0.41 -2.20
CA LEU A 502 5.06 1.64 -2.95
C LEU A 502 6.52 2.06 -2.70
N LEU A 503 6.96 2.05 -1.44
CA LEU A 503 8.34 2.39 -1.08
C LEU A 503 9.33 1.33 -1.59
N LEU A 504 9.00 0.04 -1.46
CA LEU A 504 9.82 -1.04 -1.99
C LEU A 504 9.92 -1.02 -3.52
N LEU A 505 8.84 -0.67 -4.22
CA LEU A 505 8.85 -0.47 -5.67
C LEU A 505 9.83 0.62 -6.08
N ALA A 506 9.87 1.74 -5.35
CA ALA A 506 10.85 2.80 -5.58
C ALA A 506 12.30 2.30 -5.36
N SER A 507 12.56 1.56 -4.27
CA SER A 507 13.87 0.96 -3.98
C SER A 507 14.32 -0.05 -5.05
N VAL A 508 13.43 -0.97 -5.44
CA VAL A 508 13.67 -2.00 -6.46
C VAL A 508 13.94 -1.38 -7.84
N ARG A 509 13.23 -0.31 -8.20
CA ARG A 509 13.49 0.47 -9.42
C ARG A 509 14.79 1.26 -9.34
N SER A 510 15.14 1.85 -8.20
CA SER A 510 16.44 2.54 -8.03
C SER A 510 17.59 1.57 -8.22
N ALA A 511 17.55 0.39 -7.57
CA ALA A 511 18.58 -0.63 -7.72
C ALA A 511 18.82 -1.00 -9.19
N LEU A 512 17.76 -1.17 -9.99
CA LEU A 512 17.89 -1.48 -11.42
C LEU A 512 18.55 -0.34 -12.21
N LEU A 513 18.22 0.90 -11.85
CA LEU A 513 18.82 2.10 -12.46
C LEU A 513 20.27 2.32 -12.00
N ASP A 514 20.66 1.76 -10.86
CA ASP A 514 22.01 1.84 -10.30
C ASP A 514 22.93 0.77 -10.92
N GLU A 515 22.41 -0.41 -11.32
CA GLU A 515 23.14 -1.39 -12.16
C GLU A 515 23.67 -0.75 -13.47
N VAL A 516 22.97 0.23 -14.04
CA VAL A 516 23.45 1.02 -15.21
C VAL A 516 24.78 1.71 -14.97
N SER A 517 25.11 2.07 -13.73
CA SER A 517 26.39 2.72 -13.38
C SER A 517 27.49 1.72 -12.99
N ALA A 518 27.15 0.44 -12.83
CA ALA A 518 28.07 -0.63 -12.48
C ALA A 518 28.48 -1.49 -13.70
N ASP A 519 27.53 -1.75 -14.61
CA ASP A 519 27.70 -2.65 -15.76
C ASP A 519 28.06 -1.92 -17.07
N LEU A 520 27.93 -0.59 -17.17
CA LEU A 520 28.08 0.22 -18.41
C LEU A 520 28.97 1.48 -18.26
#